data_AF-A0A7S2RJD0-F1
#
_entry.id   AF-A0A7S2RJD0-F1
#
_cell.length_a   1.000
_cell.length_b   1.000
_cell.length_c   1.000
_cell.angle_alpha   90.00
_cell.angle_beta   90.00
_cell.angle_gamma   90.00
#
_symmetry.space_group_name_H-M   'P 1'
#
loop_
_entity.id
_entity.type
_entity.pdbx_description
1 polymer ?
#
loop_
_entity_poly.entity_id
_entity_poly.type
_entity_poly.pdbx_seq_one_letter_code
_entity_poly.pdbx_strand_id
1 'polypeptide(L)'
;GNPPQSITMAAPADEDPAEMQERLANQAKADELAEQARHEKMAEVGGGEAAASASPKASRRKSSLDDSVLADLAGGIHIGEDGQAAASGNASGGAAAAEEEPSGAYAVAPKSVQDILAQDAEDESLKKYKESLLGAAAAGDLGDTSDARRLVVVEFRVIFEEAGAPDVVFDLSTPDGIANLSSKGYSIKEGSHYKLQLSFRVNGDILSGLKFASKVKKGVFSNSDELMIGSYAPASQPHVFTFPRYGYNECPKGMLYRGKYVVEDSFKDSDGVTHLEYSYKMIVGKTW
;
A
#
# COMPACT_ATOMS: atom_id res chain seq x y z
N GLY A 1 52.14 0.46 -29.66
CA GLY A 1 51.76 1.86 -29.46
C GLY A 1 50.68 2.22 -30.44
N ASN A 2 49.44 2.31 -29.96
CA ASN A 2 48.35 3.07 -30.55
C ASN A 2 47.32 3.26 -29.41
N PRO A 3 47.02 4.48 -28.93
CA PRO A 3 46.08 4.68 -27.84
C PRO A 3 44.62 4.63 -28.34
N PRO A 4 43.67 4.17 -27.51
CA PRO A 4 42.24 4.17 -27.85
C PRO A 4 41.63 5.58 -27.71
N GLN A 5 40.70 5.89 -28.61
CA GLN A 5 40.01 7.17 -28.69
C GLN A 5 38.96 7.34 -27.58
N SER A 6 38.90 8.54 -27.00
CA SER A 6 37.86 8.96 -26.06
C SER A 6 36.58 9.33 -26.80
N ILE A 7 35.45 8.71 -26.45
CA ILE A 7 34.11 9.15 -26.85
C ILE A 7 33.66 10.23 -25.86
N THR A 8 33.56 11.46 -26.32
CA THR A 8 32.92 12.57 -25.60
C THR A 8 31.39 12.42 -25.74
N MET A 9 30.68 12.25 -24.62
CA MET A 9 29.22 12.36 -24.59
C MET A 9 28.82 13.84 -24.68
N ALA A 10 27.96 14.17 -25.63
CA ALA A 10 27.33 15.48 -25.77
C ALA A 10 26.29 15.68 -24.65
N ALA A 11 26.31 16.85 -24.02
CA ALA A 11 25.27 17.30 -23.10
C ALA A 11 23.98 17.66 -23.88
N PRO A 12 22.77 17.48 -23.28
CA PRO A 12 21.53 17.91 -23.92
C PRO A 12 21.44 19.43 -23.97
N ALA A 13 20.83 19.90 -25.07
CA ALA A 13 20.80 21.26 -25.56
C ALA A 13 20.06 22.26 -24.66
N ASP A 14 20.43 23.53 -24.83
CA ASP A 14 19.90 24.75 -24.23
C ASP A 14 18.35 24.83 -24.26
N GLU A 15 17.70 24.83 -23.09
CA GLU A 15 16.37 25.43 -22.91
C GLU A 15 16.53 26.93 -22.65
N ASP A 16 15.79 27.77 -23.37
CA ASP A 16 15.83 29.24 -23.23
C ASP A 16 15.43 29.63 -21.78
N PRO A 17 16.27 30.37 -21.03
CA PRO A 17 15.97 30.80 -19.67
C PRO A 17 14.64 31.57 -19.54
N ALA A 18 14.18 32.21 -20.62
CA ALA A 18 12.90 32.92 -20.63
C ALA A 18 11.70 31.95 -20.58
N GLU A 19 11.75 30.83 -21.31
CA GLU A 19 10.68 29.82 -21.31
C GLU A 19 10.61 29.07 -19.97
N MET A 20 11.76 28.85 -19.32
CA MET A 20 11.81 28.24 -17.99
C MET A 20 11.17 29.16 -16.92
N GLN A 21 11.45 30.46 -16.99
CA GLN A 21 10.82 31.45 -16.09
C GLN A 21 9.31 31.55 -16.32
N GLU A 22 8.85 31.51 -17.56
CA GLU A 22 7.42 31.55 -17.87
C GLU A 22 6.69 30.28 -17.37
N ARG A 23 7.28 29.10 -17.53
CA ARG A 23 6.72 27.85 -16.98
C ARG A 23 6.65 27.85 -15.46
N LEU A 24 7.70 28.32 -14.79
CA LEU A 24 7.71 28.45 -13.32
C LEU A 24 6.65 29.46 -12.85
N ALA A 25 6.47 30.58 -13.56
CA ALA A 25 5.43 31.56 -13.24
C ALA A 25 4.01 31.02 -13.44
N ASN A 26 3.81 30.22 -14.49
CA ASN A 26 2.52 29.58 -14.78
C ASN A 26 2.21 28.46 -13.78
N GLN A 27 3.22 27.68 -13.36
CA GLN A 27 3.09 26.67 -12.30
C GLN A 27 2.70 27.32 -10.96
N ALA A 28 3.38 28.40 -10.56
CA ALA A 28 3.10 29.11 -9.31
C ALA A 28 1.68 29.70 -9.28
N LYS A 29 1.20 30.25 -10.42
CA LYS A 29 -0.19 30.73 -10.53
C LYS A 29 -1.22 29.61 -10.45
N ALA A 30 -0.92 28.44 -11.00
CA ALA A 30 -1.81 27.29 -10.92
C ALA A 30 -1.92 26.76 -9.48
N ASP A 31 -0.81 26.75 -8.75
CA ASP A 31 -0.78 26.31 -7.35
C ASP A 31 -1.54 27.30 -6.43
N GLU A 32 -1.39 28.61 -6.64
CA GLU A 32 -2.11 29.64 -5.88
C GLU A 32 -3.63 29.59 -6.14
N LEU A 33 -4.05 29.35 -7.39
CA LEU A 33 -5.46 29.19 -7.74
C LEU A 33 -6.06 27.93 -7.12
N ALA A 34 -5.29 26.83 -7.05
CA ALA A 34 -5.71 25.60 -6.40
C ALA A 34 -5.85 25.76 -4.88
N GLU A 35 -4.99 26.57 -4.25
CA GLU A 35 -5.07 26.88 -2.83
C GLU A 35 -6.29 27.78 -2.51
N GLN A 36 -6.56 28.79 -3.35
CA GLN A 36 -7.75 29.64 -3.22
C GLN A 36 -9.05 28.83 -3.38
N ALA A 37 -9.11 27.92 -4.35
CA ALA A 37 -10.27 27.04 -4.54
C ALA A 37 -10.47 26.07 -3.36
N ARG A 38 -9.39 25.64 -2.69
CA ARG A 38 -9.49 24.84 -1.45
C ARG A 38 -9.99 25.66 -0.27
N HIS A 39 -9.58 26.92 -0.15
CA HIS A 39 -10.05 27.83 0.88
C HIS A 39 -11.53 28.21 0.72
N GLU A 40 -12.01 28.46 -0.50
CA GLU A 40 -13.44 28.70 -0.76
C GLU A 40 -14.31 27.48 -0.42
N LYS A 41 -13.84 26.27 -0.76
CA LYS A 41 -14.58 25.02 -0.47
C LYS A 41 -14.66 24.70 1.03
N MET A 42 -13.72 25.19 1.83
CA MET A 42 -13.77 25.08 3.30
C MET A 42 -14.72 26.09 3.96
N ALA A 43 -15.00 27.22 3.32
CA ALA A 43 -15.92 28.22 3.85
C ALA A 43 -17.41 27.82 3.70
N GLU A 44 -17.74 26.91 2.79
CA GLU A 44 -19.13 26.51 2.48
C GLU A 44 -19.70 25.42 3.42
N VAL A 45 -18.87 24.76 4.24
CA VAL A 45 -19.28 23.63 5.11
C VAL A 45 -19.64 24.07 6.55
N GLY A 46 -19.47 25.36 6.88
CA GLY A 46 -19.72 25.90 8.22
C GLY A 46 -21.09 26.56 8.39
N GLY A 47 -22.19 25.80 8.39
CA GLY A 47 -23.51 26.37 8.71
C GLY A 47 -24.62 25.34 8.90
N GLY A 48 -24.88 24.93 10.14
CA GLY A 48 -25.99 24.02 10.49
C GLY A 48 -26.28 23.99 11.99
N GLU A 49 -27.45 24.49 12.35
CA GLU A 49 -27.92 24.98 13.65
C GLU A 49 -28.32 23.89 14.67
N ALA A 50 -28.36 24.29 15.95
CA ALA A 50 -28.74 23.48 17.11
C ALA A 50 -30.26 23.25 17.22
N ALA A 51 -30.67 22.09 17.74
CA ALA A 51 -31.98 21.92 18.39
C ALA A 51 -31.97 20.79 19.44
N ALA A 52 -32.53 21.09 20.61
CA ALA A 52 -32.66 20.20 21.77
C ALA A 52 -33.90 19.29 21.67
N SER A 53 -33.85 18.08 22.25
CA SER A 53 -34.74 17.62 23.33
C SER A 53 -34.76 16.10 23.56
N ALA A 54 -34.96 15.76 24.84
CA ALA A 54 -35.59 14.56 25.42
C ALA A 54 -34.83 13.22 25.50
N SER A 55 -34.43 12.87 26.73
CA SER A 55 -34.16 11.48 27.18
C SER A 55 -35.44 10.62 27.16
N PRO A 56 -35.30 9.28 27.07
CA PRO A 56 -35.68 8.47 28.23
C PRO A 56 -34.78 7.24 28.53
N LYS A 57 -34.59 7.05 29.83
CA LYS A 57 -34.38 5.83 30.66
C LYS A 57 -33.67 4.59 30.07
N ALA A 58 -32.54 4.31 30.74
CA ALA A 58 -31.79 3.06 30.89
C ALA A 58 -32.51 1.74 30.60
N SER A 59 -31.91 0.96 29.68
CA SER A 59 -31.98 -0.50 29.69
C SER A 59 -30.57 -1.06 29.52
N ARG A 60 -30.15 -1.84 30.51
CA ARG A 60 -28.81 -2.40 30.70
C ARG A 60 -28.56 -3.48 29.63
N ARG A 61 -27.80 -3.14 28.58
CA ARG A 61 -27.25 -4.12 27.62
C ARG A 61 -25.76 -4.33 27.89
N LYS A 62 -25.34 -5.60 27.91
CA LYS A 62 -23.95 -6.03 28.08
C LYS A 62 -23.10 -5.42 26.97
N SER A 63 -21.99 -4.82 27.37
CA SER A 63 -21.00 -4.13 26.55
C SER A 63 -20.30 -5.08 25.58
N SER A 64 -20.62 -5.00 24.30
CA SER A 64 -19.61 -5.22 23.24
C SER A 64 -19.03 -3.84 22.94
N LEU A 65 -17.72 -3.65 23.12
CA LEU A 65 -17.05 -2.46 22.58
C LEU A 65 -17.16 -2.50 21.06
N ASP A 66 -17.51 -1.38 20.43
CA ASP A 66 -17.56 -1.24 18.98
C ASP A 66 -16.19 -1.54 18.33
N ASP A 67 -16.19 -2.15 17.14
CA ASP A 67 -14.97 -2.56 16.43
C ASP A 67 -14.05 -1.37 16.11
N SER A 68 -14.60 -0.16 15.93
CA SER A 68 -13.81 1.07 15.78
C SER A 68 -13.04 1.43 17.05
N VAL A 69 -13.64 1.19 18.22
CA VAL A 69 -12.98 1.40 19.51
C VAL A 69 -11.92 0.32 19.73
N LEU A 70 -12.16 -0.92 19.29
CA LEU A 70 -11.14 -1.97 19.32
C LEU A 70 -9.98 -1.68 18.35
N ALA A 71 -10.24 -1.11 17.18
CA ALA A 71 -9.23 -0.67 16.21
C ALA A 71 -8.36 0.46 16.75
N ASP A 72 -8.99 1.47 17.37
CA ASP A 72 -8.30 2.53 18.09
C ASP A 72 -7.46 1.97 19.25
N LEU A 73 -8.01 1.05 20.05
CA LEU A 73 -7.30 0.44 21.19
C LEU A 73 -6.16 -0.51 20.76
N ALA A 74 -6.29 -1.15 19.59
CA ALA A 74 -5.26 -1.99 18.98
C ALA A 74 -4.15 -1.20 18.30
N GLY A 75 -4.25 0.14 18.31
CA GLY A 75 -3.12 0.99 18.08
C GLY A 75 -3.26 1.98 16.95
N GLY A 76 -4.39 2.09 16.24
CA GLY A 76 -4.63 3.11 15.22
C GLY A 76 -3.67 3.09 14.01
N ILE A 77 -2.81 2.08 13.91
CA ILE A 77 -1.87 1.88 12.81
C ILE A 77 -2.64 1.11 11.75
N HIS A 78 -3.07 1.83 10.71
CA HIS A 78 -3.84 1.27 9.63
C HIS A 78 -3.03 1.21 8.34
N ILE A 79 -3.29 0.18 7.55
CA ILE A 79 -2.77 0.06 6.17
C ILE A 79 -3.99 0.18 5.26
N GLY A 80 -4.55 1.39 5.19
CA GLY A 80 -5.74 1.62 4.37
C GLY A 80 -6.36 2.99 4.54
N GLU A 81 -5.90 3.98 3.76
CA GLU A 81 -6.76 5.02 3.19
C GLU A 81 -6.03 5.71 2.02
N ASP A 82 -6.15 5.15 0.82
CA ASP A 82 -6.15 5.96 -0.40
C ASP A 82 -7.63 6.04 -0.82
N GLY A 83 -8.18 7.25 -0.89
CA GLY A 83 -9.61 7.50 -1.06
C GLY A 83 -10.28 6.72 -2.19
N GLN A 84 -10.93 5.61 -1.82
CA GLN A 84 -12.10 5.03 -2.44
C GLN A 84 -12.85 4.25 -1.36
N ALA A 85 -13.74 4.95 -0.66
CA ALA A 85 -14.65 4.37 0.31
C ALA A 85 -15.61 3.42 -0.40
N ALA A 86 -15.43 2.11 -0.22
CA ALA A 86 -16.54 1.17 -0.23
C ALA A 86 -17.04 1.04 1.21
N ALA A 87 -18.01 1.88 1.56
CA ALA A 87 -18.68 1.83 2.85
C ALA A 87 -19.43 0.49 3.00
N SER A 88 -19.03 -0.34 3.96
CA SER A 88 -19.89 -1.39 4.50
C SER A 88 -20.09 -1.11 5.99
N GLY A 89 -21.07 -0.24 6.26
CA GLY A 89 -21.59 -0.01 7.60
C GLY A 89 -22.63 -1.08 7.93
N ASN A 90 -22.33 -1.92 8.90
CA ASN A 90 -23.24 -2.94 9.42
C ASN A 90 -24.33 -2.26 10.28
N ALA A 91 -25.57 -2.24 9.80
CA ALA A 91 -26.75 -1.87 10.58
C ALA A 91 -27.71 -3.06 10.66
N SER A 92 -27.93 -3.56 11.88
CA SER A 92 -28.89 -4.61 12.16
C SER A 92 -30.27 -4.04 12.46
N GLY A 93 -31.30 -4.57 11.79
CA GLY A 93 -32.68 -4.60 12.29
C GLY A 93 -33.77 -4.23 11.29
N GLY A 94 -34.51 -5.24 10.81
CA GLY A 94 -35.95 -5.09 10.51
C GLY A 94 -36.44 -5.49 9.11
N ALA A 95 -36.69 -6.79 8.93
CA ALA A 95 -37.73 -7.43 8.11
C ALA A 95 -38.01 -7.02 6.63
N ALA A 96 -37.88 -8.07 5.80
CA ALA A 96 -38.64 -8.39 4.56
C ALA A 96 -38.03 -8.02 3.20
N ALA A 97 -38.12 -9.01 2.30
CA ALA A 97 -37.69 -9.11 0.90
C ALA A 97 -36.19 -9.40 0.69
N ALA A 98 -35.92 -10.66 0.30
CA ALA A 98 -34.64 -11.13 -0.18
C ALA A 98 -34.40 -10.63 -1.62
N GLU A 99 -33.41 -9.77 -1.79
CA GLU A 99 -32.69 -9.62 -3.05
C GLU A 99 -31.22 -9.99 -2.75
N GLU A 100 -30.77 -11.09 -3.35
CA GLU A 100 -29.36 -11.50 -3.33
C GLU A 100 -28.55 -10.51 -4.17
N GLU A 101 -27.85 -9.60 -3.51
CA GLU A 101 -26.74 -8.85 -4.12
C GLU A 101 -25.59 -9.84 -4.39
N PRO A 102 -25.18 -10.10 -5.64
CA PRO A 102 -24.01 -10.92 -5.90
C PRO A 102 -22.78 -10.12 -5.50
N SER A 103 -22.16 -10.46 -4.37
CA SER A 103 -20.76 -10.11 -4.09
C SER A 103 -19.87 -10.89 -5.06
N GLY A 104 -19.85 -10.43 -6.30
CA GLY A 104 -19.09 -11.04 -7.39
C GLY A 104 -17.60 -10.90 -7.14
N ALA A 105 -16.99 -11.93 -6.56
CA ALA A 105 -15.56 -12.12 -6.64
C ALA A 105 -15.19 -12.26 -8.13
N TYR A 106 -14.58 -11.23 -8.72
CA TYR A 106 -14.06 -11.26 -10.09
C TYR A 106 -12.81 -12.14 -10.13
N ALA A 107 -12.99 -13.46 -10.06
CA ALA A 107 -11.92 -14.42 -10.26
C ALA A 107 -11.68 -14.59 -11.77
N VAL A 108 -10.50 -14.19 -12.23
CA VAL A 108 -10.05 -14.45 -13.60
C VAL A 108 -9.43 -15.85 -13.63
N ALA A 109 -9.82 -16.67 -14.61
CA ALA A 109 -9.23 -17.99 -14.77
C ALA A 109 -7.70 -17.87 -15.02
N PRO A 110 -6.87 -18.72 -14.39
CA PRO A 110 -5.43 -18.67 -14.57
C PRO A 110 -5.08 -18.92 -16.03
N LYS A 111 -4.38 -17.97 -16.65
CA LYS A 111 -3.82 -18.08 -18.00
C LYS A 111 -2.32 -17.84 -17.93
N SER A 112 -1.56 -18.59 -18.71
CA SER A 112 -0.12 -18.38 -18.73
C SER A 112 0.27 -17.14 -19.50
N VAL A 113 1.44 -16.57 -19.18
CA VAL A 113 2.07 -15.49 -19.98
C VAL A 113 2.11 -15.87 -21.47
N GLN A 114 2.46 -17.13 -21.78
CA GLN A 114 2.54 -17.61 -23.16
C GLN A 114 1.17 -17.65 -23.84
N ASP A 115 0.14 -18.12 -23.14
CA ASP A 115 -1.23 -18.14 -23.67
C ASP A 115 -1.75 -16.73 -23.93
N ILE A 116 -1.43 -15.78 -23.04
CA ILE A 116 -1.82 -14.37 -23.17
C ILE A 116 -1.18 -13.76 -24.43
N LEU A 117 0.11 -14.01 -24.66
CA LEU A 117 0.84 -13.53 -25.83
C LEU A 117 0.35 -14.18 -27.13
N ALA A 118 -0.05 -15.46 -27.09
CA ALA A 118 -0.54 -16.19 -28.27
C ALA A 118 -1.96 -15.78 -28.71
N GLN A 119 -2.78 -15.28 -27.78
CA GLN A 119 -4.13 -14.81 -28.10
C GLN A 119 -4.05 -13.55 -28.99
N ASP A 120 -4.92 -13.43 -30.00
CA ASP A 120 -5.05 -12.22 -30.84
C ASP A 120 -3.72 -11.77 -31.48
N ALA A 121 -2.88 -12.73 -31.89
CA ALA A 121 -1.55 -12.50 -32.44
C ALA A 121 -1.57 -11.86 -33.85
N GLU A 122 -2.73 -11.61 -34.41
CA GLU A 122 -2.94 -10.84 -35.64
C GLU A 122 -3.16 -9.34 -35.36
N ASP A 123 -3.49 -8.95 -34.12
CA ASP A 123 -3.79 -7.57 -33.75
C ASP A 123 -2.55 -6.88 -33.14
N GLU A 124 -1.94 -6.00 -33.93
CA GLU A 124 -0.77 -5.21 -33.55
C GLU A 124 -1.02 -4.29 -32.35
N SER A 125 -2.25 -3.81 -32.14
CA SER A 125 -2.59 -2.96 -30.99
C SER A 125 -2.65 -3.76 -29.71
N LEU A 126 -3.25 -4.96 -29.75
CA LEU A 126 -3.32 -5.86 -28.60
C LEU A 126 -1.96 -6.45 -28.24
N LYS A 127 -1.09 -6.72 -29.22
CA LYS A 127 0.30 -7.10 -28.95
C LYS A 127 1.04 -6.05 -28.15
N LYS A 128 1.04 -4.79 -28.63
CA LYS A 128 1.72 -3.68 -27.93
C LYS A 128 1.15 -3.45 -26.54
N TYR A 129 -0.15 -3.61 -26.38
CA TYR A 129 -0.80 -3.52 -25.08
C TYR A 129 -0.31 -4.63 -24.12
N LYS A 130 -0.28 -5.89 -24.57
CA LYS A 130 0.21 -7.03 -23.79
C LYS A 130 1.70 -6.89 -23.45
N GLU A 131 2.52 -6.48 -24.40
CA GLU A 131 3.95 -6.18 -24.18
C GLU A 131 4.13 -5.10 -23.11
N SER A 132 3.33 -4.02 -23.16
CA SER A 132 3.38 -2.95 -22.16
C SER A 132 2.98 -3.43 -20.76
N LEU A 133 2.02 -4.35 -20.64
CA LEU A 133 1.57 -4.86 -19.35
C LEU A 133 2.52 -5.91 -18.76
N LEU A 134 3.00 -6.82 -19.61
CA LEU A 134 3.86 -7.93 -19.20
C LEU A 134 5.31 -7.49 -19.02
N GLY A 135 5.72 -6.39 -19.66
CA GLY A 135 7.08 -5.85 -19.56
C GLY A 135 8.11 -6.91 -19.95
N ALA A 136 9.05 -7.19 -19.04
CA ALA A 136 10.09 -8.19 -19.25
C ALA A 136 9.53 -9.61 -19.52
N ALA A 137 8.36 -9.95 -18.97
CA ALA A 137 7.73 -11.25 -19.20
C ALA A 137 7.33 -11.47 -20.66
N ALA A 138 7.01 -10.39 -21.40
CA ALA A 138 6.73 -10.50 -22.84
C ALA A 138 7.96 -10.97 -23.63
N ALA A 139 9.16 -10.65 -23.14
CA ALA A 139 10.44 -11.08 -23.70
C ALA A 139 10.92 -12.43 -23.14
N GLY A 140 10.09 -13.12 -22.33
CA GLY A 140 10.40 -14.43 -21.77
C GLY A 140 11.11 -14.40 -20.41
N ASP A 141 11.16 -13.26 -19.72
CA ASP A 141 11.62 -13.22 -18.32
C ASP A 141 10.58 -13.88 -17.41
N LEU A 142 10.95 -15.01 -16.81
CA LEU A 142 10.08 -15.76 -15.88
C LEU A 142 10.52 -15.58 -14.43
N GLY A 143 11.34 -14.56 -14.12
CA GLY A 143 11.97 -14.39 -12.83
C GLY A 143 13.10 -15.39 -12.59
N ASP A 144 13.38 -15.68 -11.32
CA ASP A 144 14.38 -16.67 -10.94
C ASP A 144 13.76 -18.07 -10.97
N THR A 145 13.96 -18.77 -12.08
CA THR A 145 13.45 -20.13 -12.28
C THR A 145 14.13 -21.19 -11.41
N SER A 146 15.21 -20.85 -10.70
CA SER A 146 15.84 -21.75 -9.73
C SER A 146 15.15 -21.75 -8.37
N ASP A 147 14.39 -20.69 -8.06
CA ASP A 147 13.61 -20.56 -6.83
C ASP A 147 12.18 -21.09 -7.05
N ALA A 148 11.81 -22.12 -6.29
CA ALA A 148 10.51 -22.76 -6.40
C ALA A 148 9.34 -21.89 -5.91
N ARG A 149 9.61 -20.79 -5.19
CA ARG A 149 8.58 -19.88 -4.69
C ARG A 149 8.01 -19.04 -5.84
N ARG A 150 6.68 -18.96 -5.93
CA ARG A 150 5.98 -18.11 -6.91
C ARG A 150 6.13 -16.62 -6.60
N LEU A 151 6.07 -16.26 -5.32
CA LEU A 151 6.37 -14.92 -4.83
C LEU A 151 7.55 -15.00 -3.85
N VAL A 152 8.55 -14.16 -4.10
CA VAL A 152 9.68 -13.95 -3.18
C VAL A 152 9.63 -12.52 -2.71
N VAL A 153 9.21 -12.29 -1.46
CA VAL A 153 9.30 -10.96 -0.85
C VAL A 153 10.77 -10.71 -0.52
N VAL A 154 11.35 -9.68 -1.11
CA VAL A 154 12.78 -9.38 -1.03
C VAL A 154 13.06 -8.41 0.10
N GLU A 155 12.33 -7.31 0.19
CA GLU A 155 12.60 -6.25 1.16
C GLU A 155 11.31 -5.74 1.79
N PHE A 156 11.33 -5.59 3.10
CA PHE A 156 10.37 -4.80 3.85
C PHE A 156 11.04 -3.50 4.30
N ARG A 157 10.46 -2.37 3.92
CA ARG A 157 10.98 -1.05 4.24
C ARG A 157 9.91 -0.14 4.82
N VAL A 158 10.27 0.60 5.86
CA VAL A 158 9.50 1.74 6.36
C VAL A 158 10.31 2.99 6.13
N ILE A 159 9.78 3.90 5.31
CA ILE A 159 10.40 5.16 4.93
C ILE A 159 9.77 6.26 5.79
N PHE A 160 10.58 7.07 6.44
CA PHE A 160 10.09 8.19 7.25
C PHE A 160 10.21 9.52 6.50
N GLU A 161 9.24 10.41 6.68
CA GLU A 161 9.30 11.77 6.12
C GLU A 161 10.33 12.63 6.87
N GLU A 162 10.52 12.40 8.16
CA GLU A 162 11.35 13.24 9.00
C GLU A 162 12.83 13.19 8.60
N ALA A 163 13.37 14.37 8.28
CA ALA A 163 14.78 14.51 7.91
C ALA A 163 15.70 13.92 8.98
N GLY A 164 16.58 13.00 8.57
CA GLY A 164 17.55 12.34 9.43
C GLY A 164 17.03 11.12 10.20
N ALA A 165 15.75 10.77 10.08
CA ALA A 165 15.25 9.48 10.55
C ALA A 165 15.73 8.37 9.59
N PRO A 166 16.41 7.31 10.08
CA PRO A 166 16.82 6.21 9.23
C PRO A 166 15.62 5.35 8.85
N ASP A 167 15.52 4.99 7.58
CA ASP A 167 14.59 3.97 7.12
C ASP A 167 14.77 2.67 7.91
N VAL A 168 13.66 2.01 8.20
CA VAL A 168 13.68 0.61 8.64
C VAL A 168 13.79 -0.25 7.41
N VAL A 169 14.77 -1.14 7.35
CA VAL A 169 14.98 -2.03 6.20
C VAL A 169 15.30 -3.43 6.69
N PHE A 170 14.58 -4.41 6.16
CA PHE A 170 14.81 -5.83 6.41
C PHE A 170 14.74 -6.62 5.10
N ASP A 171 15.71 -7.50 4.91
CA ASP A 171 15.67 -8.53 3.87
C ASP A 171 14.70 -9.64 4.30
N LEU A 172 13.72 -9.95 3.46
CA LEU A 172 12.76 -11.03 3.67
C LEU A 172 12.95 -12.19 2.67
N SER A 173 13.95 -12.11 1.80
CA SER A 173 14.20 -13.14 0.78
C SER A 173 14.71 -14.45 1.39
N THR A 174 15.29 -14.38 2.59
CA THR A 174 15.91 -15.50 3.31
C THR A 174 15.28 -15.74 4.69
N PRO A 175 15.29 -17.00 5.19
CA PRO A 175 14.83 -17.30 6.55
C PRO A 175 15.57 -16.53 7.64
N ASP A 176 16.87 -16.28 7.46
CA ASP A 176 17.68 -15.52 8.42
C ASP A 176 17.28 -14.04 8.47
N GLY A 177 16.95 -13.45 7.32
CA GLY A 177 16.43 -12.09 7.23
C GLY A 177 15.07 -11.94 7.93
N ILE A 178 14.17 -12.91 7.71
CA ILE A 178 12.87 -12.99 8.42
C ILE A 178 13.10 -13.14 9.93
N ALA A 179 13.98 -14.05 10.36
CA ALA A 179 14.30 -14.25 11.77
C ALA A 179 14.92 -13.00 12.41
N ASN A 180 15.73 -12.25 11.67
CA ASN A 180 16.28 -10.97 12.12
C ASN A 180 15.17 -9.94 12.37
N LEU A 181 14.19 -9.81 11.46
CA LEU A 181 13.03 -8.95 11.67
C LEU A 181 12.19 -9.41 12.89
N SER A 182 11.88 -10.70 12.99
CA SER A 182 11.10 -11.25 14.12
C SER A 182 11.77 -11.03 15.49
N SER A 183 13.10 -11.13 15.53
CA SER A 183 13.89 -10.97 16.75
C SER A 183 14.09 -9.50 17.12
N LYS A 184 14.59 -8.71 16.16
CA LYS A 184 15.00 -7.31 16.36
C LYS A 184 13.79 -6.39 16.45
N GLY A 185 12.82 -6.57 15.55
CA GLY A 185 11.73 -5.62 15.35
C GLY A 185 12.24 -4.23 14.98
N TYR A 186 11.37 -3.23 15.11
CA TYR A 186 11.77 -1.82 14.99
C TYR A 186 10.97 -0.91 15.91
N SER A 187 11.49 0.29 16.13
CA SER A 187 10.80 1.37 16.84
C SER A 187 10.33 2.41 15.84
N ILE A 188 9.16 2.98 16.12
CA ILE A 188 8.59 4.10 15.39
C ILE A 188 8.22 5.20 16.38
N LYS A 189 8.51 6.45 16.01
CA LYS A 189 8.16 7.60 16.83
C LYS A 189 6.67 7.90 16.66
N GLU A 190 5.97 8.11 17.77
CA GLU A 190 4.57 8.54 17.73
C GLU A 190 4.44 9.84 16.92
N GLY A 191 3.45 9.88 16.04
CA GLY A 191 3.21 11.03 15.19
C GLY A 191 4.18 11.24 14.06
N SER A 192 5.07 10.27 13.79
CA SER A 192 5.91 10.32 12.61
C SER A 192 5.11 9.99 11.36
N HIS A 193 5.48 10.60 10.25
CA HIS A 193 4.91 10.29 8.94
C HIS A 193 5.75 9.24 8.23
N TYR A 194 5.10 8.20 7.72
CA TYR A 194 5.80 7.07 7.12
C TYR A 194 5.11 6.50 5.88
N LYS A 195 5.90 5.81 5.06
CA LYS A 195 5.44 4.93 3.98
C LYS A 195 5.93 3.51 4.22
N LEU A 196 5.09 2.55 3.89
CA LEU A 196 5.47 1.16 3.74
C LEU A 196 5.95 0.95 2.30
N GLN A 197 7.13 0.36 2.12
CA GLN A 197 7.61 -0.07 0.81
C GLN A 197 7.94 -1.57 0.86
N LEU A 198 7.39 -2.30 -0.09
CA LEU A 198 7.56 -3.74 -0.27
C LEU A 198 8.25 -3.97 -1.60
N SER A 199 9.39 -4.67 -1.57
CA SER A 199 10.03 -5.16 -2.78
C SER A 199 9.84 -6.66 -2.89
N PHE A 200 9.42 -7.15 -4.05
CA PHE A 200 9.16 -8.57 -4.26
C PHE A 200 9.37 -8.99 -5.71
N ARG A 201 9.71 -10.26 -5.90
CA ARG A 201 9.91 -10.89 -7.20
C ARG A 201 8.80 -11.91 -7.44
N VAL A 202 8.29 -11.94 -8.67
CA VAL A 202 7.30 -12.95 -9.12
C VAL A 202 7.99 -13.89 -10.11
N ASN A 203 7.79 -15.19 -9.90
CA ASN A 203 8.38 -16.26 -10.68
C ASN A 203 7.33 -17.06 -11.44
N GLY A 204 7.73 -17.55 -12.62
CA GLY A 204 6.95 -18.49 -13.43
C GLY A 204 5.84 -17.82 -14.23
N ASP A 205 4.79 -17.36 -13.56
CA ASP A 205 3.58 -16.86 -14.23
C ASP A 205 2.93 -15.70 -13.46
N ILE A 206 1.94 -15.06 -14.06
CA ILE A 206 1.28 -13.87 -13.50
C ILE A 206 0.70 -14.18 -12.12
N LEU A 207 1.10 -13.41 -11.11
CA LEU A 207 0.53 -13.47 -9.78
C LEU A 207 -0.66 -12.52 -9.70
N SER A 208 -1.87 -13.07 -9.60
CA SER A 208 -3.11 -12.31 -9.61
C SER A 208 -3.55 -11.92 -8.20
N GLY A 209 -3.98 -10.67 -8.04
CA GLY A 209 -4.66 -10.21 -6.81
C GLY A 209 -3.83 -10.39 -5.54
N LEU A 210 -2.54 -10.08 -5.60
CA LEU A 210 -1.66 -10.05 -4.43
C LEU A 210 -2.20 -9.05 -3.40
N LYS A 211 -2.35 -9.52 -2.17
CA LYS A 211 -2.77 -8.78 -0.99
C LYS A 211 -1.70 -8.87 0.09
N PHE A 212 -1.52 -7.78 0.81
CA PHE A 212 -0.76 -7.72 2.04
C PHE A 212 -1.71 -7.53 3.21
N ALA A 213 -1.77 -8.53 4.10
CA ALA A 213 -2.59 -8.48 5.30
C ALA A 213 -1.70 -8.26 6.51
N SER A 214 -2.06 -7.31 7.36
CA SER A 214 -1.34 -6.99 8.59
C SER A 214 -2.28 -7.02 9.78
N LYS A 215 -1.88 -7.73 10.82
CA LYS A 215 -2.60 -7.80 12.08
C LYS A 215 -1.73 -7.25 13.20
N VAL A 216 -2.15 -6.12 13.74
CA VAL A 216 -1.46 -5.41 14.82
C VAL A 216 -2.10 -5.75 16.15
N LYS A 217 -1.30 -6.26 17.10
CA LYS A 217 -1.74 -6.67 18.44
C LYS A 217 -1.07 -5.84 19.52
N LYS A 218 -1.89 -5.35 20.46
CA LYS A 218 -1.45 -4.67 21.68
C LYS A 218 -2.11 -5.31 22.91
N GLY A 219 -1.38 -6.20 23.58
CA GLY A 219 -1.94 -6.97 24.69
C GLY A 219 -3.09 -7.86 24.21
N VAL A 220 -4.31 -7.61 24.72
CA VAL A 220 -5.53 -8.35 24.31
C VAL A 220 -6.24 -7.73 23.11
N PHE A 221 -5.87 -6.52 22.71
CA PHE A 221 -6.47 -5.81 21.58
C PHE A 221 -5.76 -6.19 20.28
N SER A 222 -6.54 -6.32 19.20
CA SER A 222 -5.98 -6.55 17.87
C SER A 222 -6.82 -5.84 16.81
N ASN A 223 -6.15 -5.29 15.80
CA ASN A 223 -6.72 -4.76 14.58
C ASN A 223 -6.10 -5.50 13.39
N SER A 224 -6.86 -5.70 12.33
CA SER A 224 -6.37 -6.39 11.12
C SER A 224 -6.85 -5.63 9.90
N ASP A 225 -5.92 -5.33 9.00
CA ASP A 225 -6.16 -4.64 7.75
C ASP A 225 -5.61 -5.45 6.57
N GLU A 226 -6.23 -5.30 5.41
CA GLU A 226 -5.77 -5.89 4.16
C GLU A 226 -5.61 -4.82 3.09
N LEU A 227 -4.44 -4.82 2.44
CA LEU A 227 -4.12 -3.94 1.33
C LEU A 227 -4.03 -4.75 0.03
N MET A 228 -4.86 -4.39 -0.96
CA MET A 228 -4.74 -4.91 -2.32
C MET A 228 -3.53 -4.27 -2.99
N ILE A 229 -2.49 -5.07 -3.25
CA ILE A 229 -1.28 -4.64 -3.94
C ILE A 229 -1.52 -4.66 -5.46
N GLY A 230 -2.14 -5.72 -5.98
CA GLY A 230 -2.53 -5.84 -7.38
C GLY A 230 -2.05 -7.13 -8.06
N SER A 231 -1.95 -7.12 -9.38
CA SER A 231 -1.47 -8.28 -10.17
C SER A 231 -0.14 -7.97 -10.83
N TYR A 232 0.76 -8.95 -10.84
CA TYR A 232 2.16 -8.76 -11.23
C TYR A 232 2.63 -9.86 -12.17
N ALA A 233 3.22 -9.46 -13.30
CA ALA A 233 3.89 -10.38 -14.22
C ALA A 233 5.22 -10.86 -13.61
N PRO A 234 5.70 -12.05 -14.01
CA PRO A 234 7.01 -12.52 -13.58
C PRO A 234 8.12 -11.60 -14.09
N ALA A 235 9.15 -11.39 -13.29
CA ALA A 235 10.28 -10.53 -13.64
C ALA A 235 11.50 -10.86 -12.78
N SER A 236 12.69 -10.85 -13.37
CA SER A 236 13.96 -11.06 -12.64
C SER A 236 14.29 -9.87 -11.75
N GLN A 237 13.93 -8.66 -12.17
CA GLN A 237 14.02 -7.46 -11.33
C GLN A 237 12.84 -7.40 -10.36
N PRO A 238 13.06 -7.09 -9.08
CA PRO A 238 11.97 -6.95 -8.12
C PRO A 238 11.01 -5.82 -8.47
N HIS A 239 9.72 -6.08 -8.34
CA HIS A 239 8.68 -5.06 -8.27
C HIS A 239 8.80 -4.29 -6.96
N VAL A 240 8.49 -3.00 -6.98
CA VAL A 240 8.48 -2.14 -5.81
C VAL A 240 7.10 -1.53 -5.66
N PHE A 241 6.48 -1.78 -4.51
CA PHE A 241 5.19 -1.23 -4.14
C PHE A 241 5.38 -0.32 -2.93
N THR A 242 4.82 0.90 -2.96
CA THR A 242 4.91 1.87 -1.87
C THR A 242 3.53 2.37 -1.50
N PHE A 243 3.22 2.37 -0.20
CA PHE A 243 1.94 2.76 0.36
C PHE A 243 2.09 3.75 1.53
N PRO A 244 1.26 4.81 1.61
CA PRO A 244 0.37 5.27 0.55
C PRO A 244 1.18 5.75 -0.65
N ARG A 245 0.57 5.72 -1.84
CA ARG A 245 1.25 6.17 -3.07
C ARG A 245 1.57 7.66 -2.99
N TYR A 246 0.63 8.43 -2.46
CA TYR A 246 0.73 9.87 -2.24
C TYR A 246 0.58 10.19 -0.74
N GLY A 247 1.17 11.31 -0.29
CA GLY A 247 1.14 11.65 1.14
C GLY A 247 1.92 10.64 2.00
N TYR A 248 1.49 10.48 3.25
CA TYR A 248 2.12 9.59 4.24
C TYR A 248 1.06 9.04 5.20
N ASN A 249 1.29 7.86 5.74
CA ASN A 249 0.59 7.41 6.94
C ASN A 249 1.13 8.17 8.15
N GLU A 250 0.30 8.39 9.17
CA GLU A 250 0.73 8.99 10.43
C GLU A 250 0.71 7.95 11.55
N CYS A 251 1.82 7.81 12.27
CA CYS A 251 1.86 6.98 13.47
C CYS A 251 1.00 7.63 14.57
N PRO A 252 0.11 6.91 15.26
CA PRO A 252 -0.79 7.52 16.23
C PRO A 252 -0.04 8.05 17.46
N LYS A 253 -0.59 9.12 18.04
CA LYS A 253 0.02 9.88 19.15
C LYS A 253 -0.74 9.69 20.46
N GLY A 254 0.00 9.61 21.55
CA GLY A 254 -0.54 9.66 22.90
C GLY A 254 -0.15 8.47 23.78
N MET A 255 -0.28 8.65 25.10
CA MET A 255 0.10 7.61 26.07
C MET A 255 -0.61 6.27 25.84
N LEU A 256 -1.84 6.29 25.31
CA LEU A 256 -2.62 5.10 25.03
C LEU A 256 -2.03 4.29 23.86
N TYR A 257 -1.41 4.93 22.87
CA TYR A 257 -0.85 4.30 21.68
C TYR A 257 0.63 3.93 21.84
N ARG A 258 1.36 4.57 22.75
CA ARG A 258 2.74 4.14 23.05
C ARG A 258 2.80 2.73 23.62
N GLY A 259 3.86 1.99 23.32
CA GLY A 259 4.09 0.65 23.87
C GLY A 259 4.62 -0.36 22.85
N LYS A 260 4.61 -1.63 23.25
CA LYS A 260 5.07 -2.75 22.43
C LYS A 260 3.88 -3.39 21.73
N TYR A 261 4.08 -3.67 20.45
CA TYR A 261 3.13 -4.31 19.56
C TYR A 261 3.73 -5.60 19.02
N VAL A 262 2.86 -6.56 18.74
CA VAL A 262 3.18 -7.71 17.90
C VAL A 262 2.43 -7.53 16.60
N VAL A 263 3.15 -7.53 15.49
CA VAL A 263 2.58 -7.42 14.15
C VAL A 263 2.72 -8.77 13.47
N GLU A 264 1.65 -9.25 12.85
CA GLU A 264 1.60 -10.46 12.03
C GLU A 264 1.26 -10.05 10.61
N ASP A 265 2.22 -10.20 9.71
CA ASP A 265 2.11 -9.81 8.30
C ASP A 265 2.04 -11.06 7.42
N SER A 266 1.21 -11.02 6.38
CA SER A 266 1.11 -12.12 5.41
C SER A 266 0.83 -11.62 3.99
N PHE A 267 1.31 -12.40 3.02
CA PHE A 267 1.10 -12.17 1.58
C PHE A 267 0.22 -13.28 1.02
N LYS A 268 -0.93 -12.91 0.44
CA LYS A 268 -1.92 -13.84 -0.11
C LYS A 268 -2.32 -13.42 -1.51
N ASP A 269 -2.56 -14.36 -2.41
CA ASP A 269 -3.06 -14.07 -3.76
C ASP A 269 -4.57 -14.33 -3.89
N SER A 270 -5.12 -14.09 -5.09
CA SER A 270 -6.53 -14.34 -5.39
C SER A 270 -6.93 -15.82 -5.33
N ASP A 271 -5.96 -16.72 -5.44
CA ASP A 271 -6.19 -18.17 -5.40
C ASP A 271 -6.21 -18.69 -3.95
N GLY A 272 -6.00 -17.80 -2.97
CA GLY A 272 -5.98 -18.12 -1.54
C GLY A 272 -4.66 -18.70 -1.07
N VAL A 273 -3.62 -18.69 -1.92
CA VAL A 273 -2.29 -19.18 -1.54
C VAL A 273 -1.61 -18.15 -0.65
N THR A 274 -1.15 -18.59 0.51
CA THR A 274 -0.29 -17.78 1.39
C THR A 274 1.16 -18.01 1.00
N HIS A 275 1.83 -16.96 0.53
CA HIS A 275 3.20 -17.02 0.02
C HIS A 275 4.24 -16.80 1.10
N LEU A 276 3.94 -15.94 2.06
CA LEU A 276 4.80 -15.61 3.17
C LEU A 276 3.94 -15.15 4.35
N GLU A 277 4.29 -15.61 5.56
CA GLU A 277 3.71 -15.15 6.82
C GLU A 277 4.83 -15.03 7.85
N TYR A 278 4.88 -13.93 8.57
CA TYR A 278 5.86 -13.69 9.61
C TYR A 278 5.31 -12.76 10.68
N SER A 279 5.93 -12.77 11.86
CA SER A 279 5.57 -11.88 12.96
C SER A 279 6.80 -11.16 13.51
N TYR A 280 6.61 -9.94 13.99
CA TYR A 280 7.68 -9.13 14.57
C TYR A 280 7.16 -8.19 15.64
N LYS A 281 8.12 -7.56 16.33
CA LYS A 281 7.84 -6.60 17.38
C LYS A 281 7.96 -5.19 16.82
N MET A 282 7.00 -4.35 17.13
CA MET A 282 7.05 -2.91 16.84
C MET A 282 6.91 -2.13 18.14
N ILE A 283 7.69 -1.07 18.32
CA ILE A 283 7.61 -0.22 19.52
C ILE A 283 7.21 1.19 19.11
N VAL A 284 6.07 1.67 19.60
CA VAL A 284 5.66 3.07 19.44
C VAL A 284 6.15 3.88 20.63
N GLY A 285 7.04 4.84 20.40
CA GLY A 285 7.72 5.64 21.43
C GLY A 285 7.57 7.15 21.25
N LYS A 286 7.94 7.96 22.26
CA LYS A 286 8.04 9.43 22.09
C LYS A 286 9.21 9.83 21.19
N THR A 287 10.21 8.99 21.15
CA THR A 287 11.42 9.11 20.34
C THR A 287 11.56 7.85 19.51
N TRP A 288 12.46 7.91 18.52
CA TRP A 288 12.97 6.75 17.81
C TRP A 288 13.56 5.71 18.79
#